data_AF-A0AAE3IGU6-F1
#
_entry.id   AF-A0AAE3IGU6-F1
#
_cell.length_a   1.000
_cell.length_b   1.000
_cell.length_c   1.000
_cell.angle_alpha   90.00
_cell.angle_beta   90.00
_cell.angle_gamma   90.00
#
_symmetry.space_group_name_H-M   'P 1'
#
loop_
_entity.id
_entity.type
_entity.pdbx_description
1 polymer ?
#
loop_
_entity_poly.entity_id
_entity_poly.type
_entity_poly.pdbx_seq_one_letter_code
_entity_poly.pdbx_strand_id
1 'polypeptide(L)'
;MHEGTRVLDREDDDPDEAVIVWRPEDRTIADWEYEADGEAYTTAESNPDYPDDEQLVLISFLDQLEAAWPDWEESPPAELLDGARERDVPCYGFPEGRLVEAEDDAGEADAVEIPDEFEVIQERLEENGFEVTLDADTAELHVEKYGTEYVVSADGTVEGESGLRNRVVSIVSRYL
;
A
#
# COMPACT_ATOMS: atom_id res chain seq x y z
N MET A 1 7.27 -8.59 10.91
CA MET A 1 6.25 -7.54 10.77
C MET A 1 6.63 -6.38 11.69
N HIS A 2 6.23 -5.15 11.36
CA HIS A 2 6.55 -3.95 12.13
C HIS A 2 5.30 -3.10 12.33
N GLU A 3 5.36 -2.06 13.18
CA GLU A 3 4.27 -1.10 13.29
C GLU A 3 3.96 -0.45 11.93
N GLY A 4 2.67 -0.27 11.64
CA GLY A 4 2.15 0.21 10.35
C GLY A 4 1.96 -0.88 9.30
N THR A 5 2.46 -2.10 9.51
CA THR A 5 2.22 -3.22 8.59
C THR A 5 0.75 -3.65 8.64
N ARG A 6 0.14 -3.79 7.46
CA ARG A 6 -1.20 -4.38 7.29
C ARG A 6 -1.11 -5.91 7.37
N VAL A 7 -2.07 -6.53 8.04
CA VAL A 7 -2.07 -7.95 8.36
C VAL A 7 -3.48 -8.55 8.27
N LEU A 8 -3.53 -9.85 8.02
CA LEU A 8 -4.74 -10.67 8.03
C LEU A 8 -4.59 -11.81 9.04
N ASP A 9 -5.70 -12.20 9.66
CA ASP A 9 -5.76 -13.41 10.49
C ASP A 9 -5.87 -14.64 9.59
N ARG A 10 -4.82 -15.47 9.54
CA ARG A 10 -4.80 -16.66 8.67
C ARG A 10 -5.75 -17.77 9.14
N GLU A 11 -6.24 -17.69 10.37
CA GLU A 11 -7.15 -18.66 10.96
C GLU A 11 -8.63 -18.24 10.84
N ASP A 12 -8.89 -17.06 10.27
CA ASP A 12 -10.22 -16.64 9.82
C ASP A 12 -10.42 -17.00 8.34
N ASP A 13 -11.61 -17.51 7.99
CA ASP A 13 -11.98 -17.85 6.62
C ASP A 13 -12.33 -16.58 5.80
N ASP A 14 -12.69 -15.47 6.45
CA ASP A 14 -13.01 -14.18 5.86
C ASP A 14 -12.38 -13.05 6.72
N PRO A 15 -11.03 -12.96 6.76
CA PRO A 15 -10.34 -12.05 7.68
C PRO A 15 -10.55 -10.58 7.30
N ASP A 16 -10.88 -9.76 8.31
CA ASP A 16 -10.81 -8.31 8.20
C ASP A 16 -9.34 -7.83 8.21
N GLU A 17 -9.00 -6.87 7.35
CA GLU A 17 -7.67 -6.25 7.35
C GLU A 17 -7.43 -5.46 8.64
N ALA A 18 -6.24 -5.60 9.20
CA ALA A 18 -5.84 -4.91 10.41
C ALA A 18 -4.43 -4.33 10.28
N VAL A 19 -4.12 -3.35 11.11
CA VAL A 19 -2.81 -2.68 11.14
C VAL A 19 -2.13 -2.95 12.46
N ILE A 20 -0.85 -3.30 12.41
CA ILE A 20 -0.03 -3.41 13.61
C ILE A 20 0.21 -2.01 14.19
N VAL A 21 -0.34 -1.76 15.38
CA VAL A 21 -0.16 -0.47 16.08
C VAL A 21 0.97 -0.51 17.11
N TRP A 22 1.39 -1.70 17.54
CA TRP A 22 2.51 -1.86 18.48
C TRP A 22 3.08 -3.28 18.47
N ARG A 23 4.42 -3.40 18.47
CA ARG A 23 5.13 -4.68 18.58
C ARG A 23 6.26 -4.61 19.63
N PRO A 24 5.96 -4.85 20.91
CA PRO A 24 6.98 -4.81 21.97
C PRO A 24 7.98 -5.97 21.89
N GLU A 25 9.28 -5.68 21.81
CA GLU A 25 10.33 -6.73 21.75
C GLU A 25 10.42 -7.59 23.03
N ASP A 26 10.01 -7.05 24.18
CA ASP A 26 10.16 -7.68 25.50
C ASP A 26 8.82 -8.19 26.08
N ARG A 27 7.77 -8.38 25.26
CA ARG A 27 6.48 -8.90 25.73
C ARG A 27 5.95 -10.03 24.87
N THR A 28 5.26 -10.93 25.56
CA THR A 28 4.65 -12.14 25.00
C THR A 28 3.14 -12.07 25.10
N ILE A 29 2.45 -12.99 24.44
CA ILE A 29 0.99 -13.11 24.52
C ILE A 29 0.48 -13.44 25.94
N ALA A 30 1.34 -13.95 26.82
CA ALA A 30 1.02 -14.15 28.23
C ALA A 30 1.08 -12.85 29.07
N ASP A 31 1.77 -11.81 28.59
CA ASP A 31 1.93 -10.53 29.30
C ASP A 31 0.82 -9.51 29.00
N TRP A 32 -0.07 -9.83 28.06
CA TRP A 32 -1.15 -8.94 27.64
C TRP A 32 -2.50 -9.45 28.14
N GLU A 33 -3.14 -8.66 28.99
CA GLU A 33 -4.46 -8.92 29.55
C GLU A 33 -5.51 -7.98 28.94
N TYR A 34 -6.72 -8.50 28.72
CA TYR A 34 -7.89 -7.73 28.34
C TYR A 34 -9.13 -8.24 29.10
N GLU A 35 -10.14 -7.39 29.25
CA GLU A 35 -11.39 -7.78 29.90
C GLU A 35 -12.43 -8.20 28.86
N ALA A 36 -12.98 -9.41 29.02
CA ALA A 36 -14.11 -9.94 28.26
C ALA A 36 -15.10 -10.59 29.21
N ASP A 37 -16.40 -10.37 29.01
CA ASP A 37 -17.47 -10.91 29.86
C ASP A 37 -17.33 -10.60 31.37
N GLY A 38 -16.60 -9.55 31.73
CA GLY A 38 -16.33 -9.16 33.12
C GLY A 38 -15.24 -9.98 33.81
N GLU A 39 -14.48 -10.76 33.04
CA GLU A 39 -13.32 -11.52 33.48
C GLU A 39 -12.07 -11.06 32.69
N ALA A 40 -10.91 -11.10 33.34
CA ALA A 40 -9.64 -10.78 32.68
C ALA A 40 -9.07 -12.05 32.04
N TYR A 41 -8.68 -11.94 30.77
CA TYR A 41 -8.07 -12.99 29.98
C TYR A 41 -6.76 -12.48 29.40
N THR A 42 -5.76 -13.36 29.34
CA THR A 42 -4.56 -13.11 28.54
C THR A 42 -4.79 -13.44 27.08
N THR A 43 -4.00 -12.84 26.18
CA THR A 43 -3.99 -13.26 24.77
C THR A 43 -3.63 -14.74 24.63
N ALA A 44 -2.72 -15.26 25.47
CA ALA A 44 -2.37 -16.68 25.51
C ALA A 44 -3.56 -17.59 25.85
N GLU A 45 -4.37 -17.24 26.86
CA GLU A 45 -5.55 -18.02 27.24
C GLU A 45 -6.59 -18.14 26.12
N SER A 46 -6.65 -17.14 25.24
CA SER A 46 -7.57 -17.12 24.10
C SER A 46 -6.96 -17.66 22.81
N ASN A 47 -5.66 -17.98 22.82
CA ASN A 47 -4.92 -18.59 21.72
C ASN A 47 -4.14 -19.83 22.22
N PRO A 48 -4.82 -20.86 22.75
CA PRO A 48 -4.17 -21.99 23.44
C PRO A 48 -3.33 -22.90 22.54
N ASP A 49 -3.47 -22.77 21.21
CA ASP A 49 -2.66 -23.50 20.23
C ASP A 49 -1.27 -22.88 20.00
N TYR A 50 -1.03 -21.69 20.57
CA TYR A 50 0.24 -20.95 20.49
C TYR A 50 0.95 -20.99 21.86
N PRO A 51 2.30 -21.07 21.88
CA PRO A 51 3.05 -21.05 23.13
C PRO A 51 2.92 -19.71 23.85
N ASP A 52 2.79 -19.75 25.19
CA ASP A 52 2.69 -18.57 26.05
C ASP A 52 3.81 -17.54 25.83
N ASP A 53 5.02 -17.99 25.43
CA ASP A 53 6.17 -17.15 25.15
C ASP A 53 6.21 -16.57 23.72
N GLU A 54 5.16 -16.74 22.92
CA GLU A 54 5.08 -16.18 21.59
C GLU A 54 5.04 -14.65 21.61
N GLN A 55 5.67 -14.03 20.61
CA GLN A 55 5.72 -12.59 20.41
C GLN A 55 4.31 -11.99 20.35
N LEU A 56 4.06 -11.02 21.23
CA LEU A 56 2.83 -10.21 21.22
C LEU A 56 2.87 -9.18 20.09
N VAL A 57 1.76 -9.07 19.37
CA VAL A 57 1.48 -7.99 18.42
C VAL A 57 0.14 -7.37 18.79
N LEU A 58 0.06 -6.03 18.85
CA LEU A 58 -1.22 -5.34 18.95
C LEU A 58 -1.64 -4.84 17.58
N ILE A 59 -2.88 -5.17 17.21
CA ILE A 59 -3.51 -4.73 15.98
C ILE A 59 -4.74 -3.86 16.26
N SER A 60 -5.08 -3.00 15.31
CA SER A 60 -6.39 -2.38 15.21
C SER A 60 -6.97 -2.70 13.84
N PHE A 61 -8.24 -3.07 13.76
CA PHE A 61 -8.90 -3.31 12.47
C PHE A 61 -8.92 -2.03 11.64
N LEU A 62 -8.63 -2.16 10.35
CA LEU A 62 -8.45 -1.02 9.45
C LEU A 62 -9.74 -0.19 9.37
N ASP A 63 -10.91 -0.83 9.27
CA ASP A 63 -12.20 -0.12 9.20
C ASP A 63 -12.44 0.79 10.41
N GLN A 64 -12.06 0.32 11.61
CA GLN A 64 -12.22 1.06 12.85
C GLN A 64 -11.18 2.17 12.96
N LEU A 65 -9.95 1.88 12.53
CA LEU A 65 -8.84 2.82 12.52
C LEU A 65 -9.13 3.97 11.56
N GLU A 66 -9.49 3.70 10.31
CA GLU A 66 -9.82 4.72 9.30
C GLU A 66 -11.07 5.51 9.65
N ALA A 67 -12.09 4.88 10.24
CA ALA A 67 -13.31 5.58 10.65
C ALA A 67 -13.05 6.62 11.75
N ALA A 68 -12.14 6.33 12.69
CA ALA A 68 -11.79 7.22 13.79
C ALA A 68 -10.60 8.15 13.47
N TRP A 69 -9.70 7.70 12.60
CA TRP A 69 -8.45 8.35 12.25
C TRP A 69 -8.11 8.12 10.77
N PRO A 70 -8.73 8.86 9.83
CA PRO A 70 -8.46 8.69 8.40
C PRO A 70 -6.99 8.93 8.00
N ASP A 71 -6.34 9.88 8.66
CA ASP A 71 -4.95 10.30 8.36
C ASP A 71 -3.91 9.54 9.22
N TRP A 72 -4.18 8.30 9.61
CA TRP A 72 -3.30 7.51 10.47
C TRP A 72 -1.96 7.18 9.81
N GLU A 73 -1.96 7.00 8.48
CA GLU A 73 -0.75 6.68 7.68
C GLU A 73 0.25 7.85 7.65
N GLU A 74 -0.21 9.08 7.85
CA GLU A 74 0.68 10.26 7.93
C GLU A 74 1.46 10.31 9.26
N SER A 75 1.08 9.46 10.23
CA SER A 75 1.65 9.47 11.57
C SER A 75 2.80 8.49 11.70
N PRO A 76 3.82 8.79 12.54
CA PRO A 76 4.94 7.89 12.73
C PRO A 76 4.47 6.52 13.27
N PRO A 77 5.00 5.39 12.77
CA PRO A 77 4.60 4.05 13.23
C PRO A 77 4.69 3.85 14.75
N ALA A 78 5.71 4.46 15.37
CA ALA A 78 5.91 4.40 16.82
C ALA A 78 4.82 5.14 17.63
N GLU A 79 4.05 6.03 17.00
CA GLU A 79 2.97 6.81 17.63
C GLU A 79 1.58 6.19 17.38
N LEU A 80 1.49 5.10 16.60
CA LEU A 80 0.21 4.50 16.23
C LEU A 80 -0.59 4.02 17.43
N LEU A 81 0.05 3.37 18.41
CA LEU A 81 -0.63 2.93 19.63
C LEU A 81 -1.21 4.09 20.44
N ASP A 82 -0.42 5.14 20.64
CA ASP A 82 -0.85 6.30 21.41
C ASP A 82 -1.96 7.05 20.66
N GLY A 83 -1.81 7.23 19.35
CA GLY A 83 -2.81 7.87 18.49
C GLY A 83 -4.14 7.10 18.43
N ALA A 84 -4.08 5.76 18.36
CA ALA A 84 -5.25 4.87 18.42
C ALA A 84 -5.96 5.01 19.77
N ARG A 85 -5.20 4.96 20.88
CA ARG A 85 -5.77 5.12 22.24
C ARG A 85 -6.40 6.49 22.47
N GLU A 86 -5.77 7.56 21.99
CA GLU A 86 -6.30 8.92 22.10
C GLU A 86 -7.66 9.10 21.40
N ARG A 87 -7.93 8.26 20.40
CA ARG A 87 -9.15 8.29 19.59
C ARG A 87 -10.11 7.16 19.96
N ASP A 88 -9.86 6.47 21.08
CA ASP A 88 -10.65 5.34 21.56
C ASP A 88 -10.79 4.21 20.52
N VAL A 89 -9.78 4.01 19.66
CA VAL A 89 -9.74 2.92 18.69
C VAL A 89 -9.39 1.61 19.42
N PRO A 90 -10.19 0.55 19.28
CA PRO A 90 -9.90 -0.74 19.90
C PRO A 90 -8.57 -1.34 19.40
N CYS A 91 -7.80 -1.89 20.35
CA CYS A 91 -6.55 -2.59 20.07
C CYS A 91 -6.65 -4.02 20.60
N TYR A 92 -6.22 -4.98 19.81
CA TYR A 92 -6.34 -6.41 20.11
C TYR A 92 -4.96 -7.07 20.09
N GLY A 93 -4.66 -7.88 21.11
CA GLY A 93 -3.41 -8.62 21.20
C GLY A 93 -3.51 -9.96 20.47
N PHE A 94 -2.56 -10.24 19.59
CA PHE A 94 -2.46 -11.47 18.79
C PHE A 94 -1.05 -12.08 18.89
N PRO A 95 -0.93 -13.42 18.77
CA PRO A 95 0.35 -14.06 18.50
C PRO A 95 0.84 -13.71 17.09
N GLU A 96 2.10 -13.28 16.96
CA GLU A 96 2.69 -12.89 15.66
C GLU A 96 2.54 -13.98 14.60
N GLY A 97 2.67 -15.26 14.99
CA GLY A 97 2.59 -16.39 14.07
C GLY A 97 1.20 -16.65 13.50
N ARG A 98 0.12 -16.12 14.11
CA ARG A 98 -1.26 -16.22 13.60
C ARG A 98 -1.53 -15.23 12.46
N LEU A 99 -0.78 -14.13 12.44
CA LEU A 99 -0.93 -13.10 11.44
C LEU A 99 -0.12 -13.44 10.18
N VAL A 100 -0.61 -12.97 9.05
CA VAL A 100 0.14 -12.90 7.80
C VAL A 100 0.11 -11.47 7.31
N GLU A 101 1.20 -11.00 6.70
CA GLU A 101 1.22 -9.68 6.08
C GLU A 101 0.16 -9.66 4.97
N ALA A 102 -0.74 -8.68 5.03
CA ALA A 102 -1.61 -8.41 3.90
C ALA A 102 -0.69 -8.09 2.73
N GLU A 103 -0.95 -8.67 1.56
CA GLU A 103 -0.27 -8.19 0.36
C GLU A 103 -0.62 -6.72 0.26
N ASP A 104 0.38 -5.85 0.35
CA ASP A 104 0.22 -4.42 0.22
C ASP A 104 -0.51 -4.16 -1.11
N ASP A 105 -1.82 -3.94 -1.04
CA ASP A 105 -2.52 -3.09 -1.99
C ASP A 105 -2.08 -1.61 -1.83
N ALA A 106 -1.00 -1.35 -1.06
CA ALA A 106 -0.10 -0.22 -1.25
C ALA A 106 0.71 -0.30 -2.58
N GLY A 107 0.21 -1.07 -3.55
CA GLY A 107 0.45 -0.93 -4.99
C GLY A 107 -0.72 -0.31 -5.77
N GLU A 108 -1.87 -0.02 -5.16
CA GLU A 108 -2.96 0.80 -5.73
C GLU A 108 -2.88 2.25 -5.21
N ALA A 109 -1.68 2.76 -4.98
CA ALA A 109 -1.46 4.21 -5.09
C ALA A 109 -1.51 4.57 -6.57
N ASP A 110 -2.71 4.75 -7.13
CA ASP A 110 -2.93 5.30 -8.48
C ASP A 110 -1.94 4.72 -9.51
N ALA A 111 -1.78 3.39 -9.55
CA ALA A 111 -1.02 2.75 -10.60
C ALA A 111 -1.79 3.02 -11.88
N VAL A 112 -1.53 4.18 -12.50
CA VAL A 112 -2.16 4.58 -13.74
C VAL A 112 -1.90 3.43 -14.67
N GLU A 113 -2.96 2.74 -15.11
CA GLU A 113 -2.84 1.54 -15.92
C GLU A 113 -2.00 1.89 -17.16
N ILE A 114 -0.72 1.49 -17.14
CA ILE A 114 0.19 1.78 -18.24
C ILE A 114 -0.28 0.90 -19.40
N PRO A 115 -0.72 1.48 -20.53
CA PRO A 115 -1.17 0.69 -21.65
C PRO A 115 -0.03 -0.21 -22.16
N ASP A 116 -0.30 -1.49 -22.44
CA ASP A 116 0.67 -2.40 -23.07
C ASP A 116 1.21 -1.79 -24.39
N GLU A 117 0.39 -0.94 -25.03
CA GLU A 117 0.73 -0.17 -26.22
C GLU A 117 1.90 0.80 -26.02
N PHE A 118 2.22 1.22 -24.78
CA PHE A 118 3.33 2.14 -24.51
C PHE A 118 4.68 1.54 -24.89
N GLU A 119 4.90 0.24 -24.68
CA GLU A 119 6.12 -0.44 -25.13
C GLU A 119 6.26 -0.33 -26.66
N VAL A 120 5.15 -0.59 -27.38
CA VAL A 120 5.13 -0.53 -28.84
C VAL A 120 5.33 0.90 -29.35
N ILE A 121 4.71 1.89 -28.69
CA ILE A 121 4.84 3.30 -29.03
C ILE A 121 6.28 3.77 -28.78
N GLN A 122 6.90 3.37 -27.67
CA GLN A 122 8.29 3.66 -27.34
C GLN A 122 9.22 3.15 -28.44
N GLU A 123 9.15 1.86 -28.77
CA GLU A 123 9.97 1.27 -29.84
C GLU A 123 9.81 2.04 -31.15
N ARG A 124 8.58 2.41 -31.53
CA ARG A 124 8.29 3.13 -32.77
C ARG A 124 8.85 4.54 -32.79
N LEU A 125 8.80 5.24 -31.66
CA LEU A 125 9.35 6.58 -31.52
C LEU A 125 10.89 6.54 -31.55
N GLU A 126 11.51 5.58 -30.88
CA GLU A 126 12.95 5.35 -30.91
C GLU A 126 13.44 4.97 -32.32
N GLU A 127 12.70 4.12 -33.05
CA GLU A 127 12.97 3.81 -34.47
C GLU A 127 12.92 5.08 -35.36
N ASN A 128 12.12 6.07 -34.97
CA ASN A 128 12.04 7.36 -35.64
C ASN A 128 13.09 8.36 -35.13
N GLY A 129 13.97 7.95 -34.22
CA GLY A 129 15.07 8.72 -33.65
C GLY A 129 14.61 9.77 -32.65
N PHE A 130 13.57 9.47 -31.88
CA PHE A 130 13.23 10.20 -30.64
C PHE A 130 13.88 9.48 -29.45
N GLU A 131 14.20 10.23 -28.41
CA GLU A 131 14.54 9.68 -27.10
C GLU A 131 13.25 9.58 -26.30
N VAL A 132 12.98 8.43 -25.67
CA VAL A 132 11.70 8.18 -24.99
C VAL A 132 11.95 7.65 -23.59
N THR A 133 11.35 8.30 -22.60
CA THR A 133 11.36 7.86 -21.20
C THR A 133 9.93 7.62 -20.74
N LEU A 134 9.68 6.48 -20.10
CA LEU A 134 8.42 6.17 -19.45
C LEU A 134 8.43 6.73 -18.03
N ASP A 135 7.46 7.58 -17.71
CA ASP A 135 7.12 7.94 -16.35
C ASP A 135 6.02 6.99 -15.88
N ALA A 136 6.41 6.01 -15.05
CA ALA A 136 5.51 4.99 -14.53
C ALA A 136 4.60 5.53 -13.42
N ASP A 137 4.96 6.66 -12.80
CA ASP A 137 4.18 7.29 -11.74
C ASP A 137 2.97 8.06 -12.29
N THR A 138 3.03 8.54 -13.55
CA THR A 138 1.92 9.25 -14.22
C THR A 138 1.33 8.53 -15.43
N ALA A 139 1.90 7.38 -15.82
CA ALA A 139 1.70 6.71 -17.12
C ALA A 139 1.79 7.68 -18.30
N GLU A 140 2.93 8.37 -18.40
CA GLU A 140 3.23 9.27 -19.52
C GLU A 140 4.54 8.89 -20.21
N LEU A 141 4.57 9.00 -21.54
CA LEU A 141 5.81 8.91 -22.31
C LEU A 141 6.35 10.31 -22.58
N HIS A 142 7.54 10.58 -22.04
CA HIS A 142 8.32 11.76 -22.33
C HIS A 142 9.18 11.51 -23.56
N VAL A 143 8.89 12.23 -24.63
CA VAL A 143 9.49 12.03 -25.94
C VAL A 143 10.29 13.29 -26.30
N GLU A 144 11.60 13.17 -26.41
CA GLU A 144 12.49 14.29 -26.76
C GLU A 144 13.11 14.10 -28.14
N LYS A 145 13.24 15.20 -28.88
CA LYS A 145 14.10 15.24 -30.06
C LYS A 145 14.59 16.64 -30.36
N TYR A 146 15.90 16.79 -30.53
CA TYR A 146 16.57 18.06 -30.82
C TYR A 146 16.28 19.14 -29.75
N GLY A 147 16.10 18.73 -28.48
CA GLY A 147 15.77 19.63 -27.39
C GLY A 147 14.32 20.13 -27.40
N THR A 148 13.43 19.47 -28.17
CA THR A 148 11.98 19.68 -28.07
C THR A 148 11.35 18.46 -27.41
N GLU A 149 10.65 18.69 -26.31
CA GLU A 149 9.98 17.68 -25.52
C GLU A 149 8.49 17.60 -25.85
N TYR A 150 7.97 16.38 -25.79
CA TYR A 150 6.57 16.03 -25.95
C TYR A 150 6.17 15.09 -24.82
N VAL A 151 4.94 15.21 -24.36
CA VAL A 151 4.36 14.31 -23.37
C VAL A 151 3.19 13.59 -24.03
N VAL A 152 3.18 12.26 -23.92
CA VAL A 152 2.09 11.41 -24.39
C VAL A 152 1.44 10.76 -23.19
N SER A 153 0.18 11.08 -22.94
CA SER A 153 -0.59 10.49 -21.83
C SER A 153 -1.31 9.22 -22.28
N ALA A 154 -1.75 8.38 -21.33
CA ALA A 154 -2.42 7.11 -21.59
C ALA A 154 -3.69 7.20 -22.47
N ASP A 155 -4.39 8.34 -22.49
CA ASP A 155 -5.56 8.60 -23.37
C ASP A 155 -5.17 8.90 -24.84
N GLY A 156 -3.88 8.83 -25.18
CA GLY A 156 -3.35 9.13 -26.52
C GLY A 156 -3.23 10.64 -26.81
N THR A 157 -3.47 11.49 -25.81
CA THR A 157 -3.24 12.93 -25.89
C THR A 157 -1.75 13.22 -25.97
N VAL A 158 -1.35 14.09 -26.90
CA VAL A 158 0.05 14.53 -27.05
C VAL A 158 0.16 16.03 -26.82
N GLU A 159 0.97 16.42 -25.84
CA GLU A 159 1.32 17.79 -25.48
C GLU A 159 2.76 18.12 -25.92
N GLY A 160 3.06 19.42 -26.10
CA GLY A 160 4.39 19.89 -26.52
C GLY A 160 4.38 20.84 -27.73
N GLU A 161 5.55 21.35 -28.08
CA GLU A 161 5.69 22.39 -29.11
C GLU A 161 5.37 21.91 -30.53
N SER A 162 4.67 22.71 -31.32
CA SER A 162 4.11 22.33 -32.64
C SER A 162 5.07 21.74 -33.69
N GLY A 163 6.39 21.82 -33.51
CA GLY A 163 7.41 21.43 -34.49
C GLY A 163 7.28 19.98 -35.00
N LEU A 164 7.46 19.00 -34.12
CA LEU A 164 7.35 17.57 -34.42
C LEU A 164 6.09 16.92 -33.83
N ARG A 165 5.24 17.69 -33.13
CA ARG A 165 4.02 17.19 -32.48
C ARG A 165 3.14 16.35 -33.42
N ASN A 166 2.89 16.82 -34.64
CA ASN A 166 2.08 16.08 -35.62
C ASN A 166 2.65 14.70 -35.96
N ARG A 167 3.99 14.55 -35.91
CA ARG A 167 4.64 13.27 -36.16
C ARG A 167 4.51 12.33 -34.97
N VAL A 168 4.67 12.85 -33.74
CA VAL A 168 4.43 12.10 -32.50
C VAL A 168 2.97 11.63 -32.44
N VAL A 169 2.01 12.54 -32.63
CA VAL A 169 0.57 12.22 -32.71
C VAL A 169 0.29 11.13 -33.74
N SER A 170 0.87 11.21 -34.94
CA SER A 170 0.64 10.21 -35.99
C SER A 170 1.17 8.80 -35.64
N ILE A 171 2.16 8.70 -34.76
CA ILE A 171 2.69 7.41 -34.29
C ILE A 171 1.80 6.91 -33.16
N VAL A 172 1.49 7.75 -32.17
CA VAL A 172 0.67 7.43 -31.00
C VAL A 172 -0.73 7.00 -31.41
N SER A 173 -1.41 7.76 -32.27
CA SER A 173 -2.81 7.53 -32.68
C SER A 173 -3.04 6.24 -33.50
N ARG A 174 -1.99 5.46 -33.72
CA ARG A 174 -2.04 4.16 -34.39
C ARG A 174 -2.22 3.02 -33.40
N TYR A 175 -1.92 3.28 -32.14
CA TYR A 175 -1.89 2.31 -31.06
C TYR A 175 -2.89 2.69 -29.95
N LEU A 176 -3.16 3.98 -29.76
CA LEU A 176 -4.23 4.53 -28.92
C LEU A 176 -5.26 5.27 -29.79
#